data_AF-A0A0F9DJT1-F1
#
_entry.id   AF-A0A0F9DJT1-F1
#
_cell.length_a   1.000
_cell.length_b   1.000
_cell.length_c   1.000
_cell.angle_alpha   90.00
_cell.angle_beta   90.00
_cell.angle_gamma   90.00
#
_symmetry.space_group_name_H-M   'P 1'
#
loop_
_entity.id
_entity.type
_entity.pdbx_description
1 polymer ?
#
loop_
_entity_poly.entity_id
_entity_poly.type
_entity_poly.pdbx_seq_one_letter_code
_entity_poly.pdbx_strand_id
1 'polypeptide(L)'
;SSGIAFALAFWKKARLIRKPIVAIHCGLLNNPYYRLRRYLTNNLLASMFTLLFGEGELSSMLKMFPALREKVMVNQFGVDTTFWYPGQEKENFVFSIGNDGRRDYETLVKAADTIDHEIIILTAKKISIPLPSNVKVIRW
;
A
#
# COMPACT_ATOMS: atom_id res chain seq x y z
N SER A 1 5.51 -3.20 -9.46
CA SER A 1 4.39 -2.87 -10.36
C SER A 1 4.63 -1.58 -11.16
N SER A 2 4.92 -0.44 -10.53
CA SER A 2 5.02 0.86 -11.23
C SER A 2 6.12 0.96 -12.31
N GLY A 3 7.24 0.26 -12.19
CA GLY A 3 8.32 0.29 -13.21
C GLY A 3 7.89 -0.23 -14.58
N ILE A 4 7.13 -1.33 -14.62
CA ILE A 4 6.59 -1.91 -15.86
C ILE A 4 5.59 -0.93 -16.50
N ALA A 5 4.69 -0.34 -15.70
CA ALA A 5 3.73 0.65 -16.17
C ALA A 5 4.42 1.86 -16.82
N PHE A 6 5.50 2.36 -16.21
CA PHE A 6 6.27 3.47 -16.77
C PHE A 6 7.02 3.10 -18.05
N ALA A 7 7.58 1.89 -18.15
CA ALA A 7 8.20 1.40 -19.38
C ALA A 7 7.19 1.32 -20.53
N LEU A 8 5.99 0.78 -20.27
CA LEU A 8 4.90 0.73 -21.25
C LEU A 8 4.43 2.14 -21.66
N ALA A 9 4.33 3.06 -20.69
CA ALA A 9 3.98 4.45 -20.98
C ALA A 9 5.04 5.16 -21.84
N PHE A 10 6.32 4.88 -21.60
CA PHE A 10 7.41 5.36 -22.44
C PHE A 10 7.30 4.80 -23.88
N TRP A 11 7.10 3.50 -24.03
CA TRP A 11 6.89 2.88 -25.35
C TRP A 11 5.65 3.41 -26.08
N LYS A 12 4.58 3.73 -25.34
CA LYS A 12 3.41 4.40 -25.91
C LYS A 12 3.72 5.79 -26.43
N LYS A 13 4.52 6.58 -25.69
CA LYS A 13 4.99 7.90 -26.17
C LYS A 13 5.91 7.77 -27.38
N ALA A 14 6.76 6.73 -27.40
CA ALA A 14 7.58 6.38 -28.56
C ALA A 14 6.76 5.77 -29.73
N ARG A 15 5.43 5.69 -29.61
CA ARG A 15 4.49 5.14 -30.61
C ARG A 15 4.72 3.65 -30.96
N LEU A 16 5.47 2.93 -30.12
CA LEU A 16 5.68 1.49 -30.22
C LEU A 16 4.44 0.70 -29.76
N ILE A 17 3.65 1.29 -28.85
CA ILE A 17 2.38 0.74 -28.39
C ILE A 17 1.25 1.73 -28.68
N ARG A 18 0.21 1.27 -29.39
CA ARG A 18 -0.98 2.07 -29.70
C ARG A 18 -2.17 1.78 -28.77
N LYS A 19 -2.12 0.69 -28.02
CA LYS A 19 -3.23 0.25 -27.16
C LYS A 19 -3.37 1.15 -25.90
N PRO A 20 -4.58 1.26 -25.33
CA PRO A 20 -4.77 1.83 -23.99
C PRO A 20 -3.92 1.08 -22.96
N ILE A 21 -3.41 1.82 -21.97
CA ILE A 21 -2.65 1.24 -20.85
C ILE A 21 -3.46 1.55 -19.60
N VAL A 22 -3.78 0.52 -18.83
CA VAL A 22 -4.35 0.63 -17.49
C VAL A 22 -3.28 0.15 -16.52
N ALA A 23 -2.86 1.01 -15.60
CA ALA A 23 -1.82 0.75 -14.64
C ALA A 23 -2.39 0.81 -13.23
N ILE A 24 -2.17 -0.27 -12.47
CA ILE A 24 -2.48 -0.29 -11.04
C ILE A 24 -1.27 0.24 -10.29
N HIS A 25 -1.45 1.34 -9.59
CA HIS A 25 -0.40 1.99 -8.83
C HIS A 25 -0.68 1.92 -7.33
N CYS A 26 0.34 1.53 -6.58
CA CYS A 26 0.33 1.54 -5.12
C CYS A 26 1.67 2.08 -4.65
N GLY A 27 1.65 3.07 -3.77
CA GLY A 27 2.88 3.58 -3.17
C GLY A 27 3.74 4.38 -4.13
N LEU A 28 3.16 5.01 -5.16
CA LEU A 28 3.90 5.97 -5.98
C LEU A 28 4.46 7.10 -5.13
N LEU A 29 3.71 7.52 -4.11
CA LEU A 29 4.09 8.56 -3.16
C LEU A 29 5.15 8.09 -2.14
N ASN A 30 5.65 6.86 -2.22
CA ASN A 30 6.51 6.31 -1.17
C ASN A 30 7.91 6.87 -1.14
N ASN A 31 8.36 7.43 -2.25
CA ASN A 31 9.70 7.97 -2.39
C ASN A 31 9.62 9.47 -2.63
N PRO A 32 10.61 10.24 -2.16
CA PRO A 32 10.66 11.66 -2.45
C PRO A 32 10.79 11.93 -3.96
N TYR A 33 10.13 12.99 -4.41
CA TYR A 33 10.16 13.46 -5.79
C TYR A 33 10.90 14.79 -5.89
N TYR A 34 12.07 14.77 -6.52
CA TYR A 34 12.71 15.99 -7.01
C TYR A 34 12.02 16.48 -8.30
N ARG A 35 12.23 17.77 -8.64
CA ARG A 35 11.50 18.46 -9.72
C ARG A 35 11.49 17.69 -11.05
N LEU A 36 12.66 17.21 -11.50
CA LEU A 36 12.79 16.47 -12.75
C LEU A 36 12.03 15.13 -12.71
N ARG A 37 12.21 14.34 -11.65
CA ARG A 37 11.48 13.07 -11.48
C ARG A 37 9.97 13.28 -11.47
N ARG A 38 9.50 14.33 -10.78
CA ARG A 38 8.08 14.69 -10.73
C ARG A 38 7.55 15.02 -12.13
N TYR A 39 8.28 15.84 -12.88
CA TYR A 39 7.90 16.21 -14.24
C TYR A 39 7.82 14.99 -15.16
N LEU A 40 8.86 14.14 -15.19
CA LEU A 40 8.90 12.92 -15.99
C LEU A 40 7.76 11.96 -15.61
N THR A 41 7.55 11.77 -14.32
CA THR A 41 6.47 10.89 -13.81
C THR A 41 5.10 11.42 -14.23
N ASN A 42 4.83 12.71 -14.03
CA ASN A 42 3.58 13.34 -14.45
C ASN A 42 3.35 13.18 -15.96
N ASN A 43 4.40 13.36 -16.77
CA ASN A 43 4.32 13.21 -18.21
C ASN A 43 4.01 11.77 -18.64
N LEU A 44 4.63 10.78 -18.00
CA LEU A 44 4.36 9.35 -18.27
C LEU A 44 2.96 8.94 -17.82
N LEU A 45 2.51 9.39 -16.65
CA LEU A 45 1.15 9.14 -16.15
C LEU A 45 0.08 9.64 -17.13
N ALA A 46 0.33 10.74 -17.84
CA ALA A 46 -0.58 11.26 -18.87
C ALA A 46 -0.85 10.25 -20.02
N SER A 47 -0.01 9.23 -20.21
CA SER A 47 -0.14 8.23 -21.27
C SER A 47 -0.86 6.95 -20.85
N MET A 48 -1.29 6.85 -19.60
CA MET A 48 -2.01 5.69 -19.06
C MET A 48 -3.21 6.10 -18.23
N PHE A 49 -4.10 5.15 -17.99
CA PHE A 49 -5.16 5.25 -17.01
C PHE A 49 -4.66 4.63 -15.70
N THR A 50 -4.84 5.32 -14.58
CA THR A 50 -4.37 4.89 -13.26
C THR A 50 -5.51 4.31 -12.44
N LEU A 51 -5.30 3.11 -11.92
CA LEU A 51 -6.15 2.50 -10.91
C LEU A 51 -5.44 2.54 -9.56
N LEU A 52 -6.15 3.02 -8.54
CA LEU A 52 -5.71 3.00 -7.14
C LEU A 52 -6.56 1.99 -6.37
N PHE A 53 -5.97 1.32 -5.36
CA PHE A 53 -6.68 0.35 -4.52
C PHE A 53 -7.45 0.96 -3.34
N GLY A 54 -7.40 2.27 -3.17
CA GLY A 54 -8.13 2.98 -2.13
C GLY A 54 -8.01 4.50 -2.28
N GLU A 55 -8.84 5.21 -1.54
CA GLU A 55 -8.94 6.67 -1.61
C GLU A 55 -7.76 7.39 -0.95
N GLY A 56 -7.06 6.72 -0.03
CA GLY A 56 -6.01 7.33 0.79
C GLY A 56 -4.86 7.96 -0.01
N GLU A 57 -4.59 7.48 -1.23
CA GLU A 57 -3.55 8.06 -2.10
C GLU A 57 -4.11 9.10 -3.10
N LEU A 58 -5.42 9.15 -3.34
CA LEU A 58 -6.01 9.87 -4.47
C LEU A 58 -5.73 11.38 -4.42
N SER A 59 -6.06 12.04 -3.30
CA SER A 59 -5.92 13.49 -3.16
C SER A 59 -4.46 13.94 -3.31
N SER A 60 -3.55 13.23 -2.66
CA SER A 60 -2.11 13.46 -2.73
C SER A 60 -1.55 13.19 -4.12
N MET A 61 -2.02 12.14 -4.80
CA MET A 61 -1.66 11.83 -6.19
C MET A 61 -2.11 12.92 -7.16
N LEU A 62 -3.35 13.42 -7.05
CA LEU A 62 -3.87 14.51 -7.89
C LEU A 62 -3.14 15.84 -7.68
N LYS A 63 -2.76 16.13 -6.43
CA LYS A 63 -1.94 17.30 -6.09
C LYS A 63 -0.52 17.17 -6.67
N MET A 64 0.07 15.99 -6.59
CA MET A 64 1.44 15.75 -7.04
C MET A 64 1.54 15.66 -8.57
N PHE A 65 0.57 15.00 -9.21
CA PHE A 65 0.55 14.69 -10.64
C PHE A 65 -0.77 15.16 -11.29
N PRO A 66 -0.87 16.44 -11.68
CA PRO A 66 -2.08 16.99 -12.29
C PRO A 66 -2.57 16.26 -13.54
N ALA A 67 -1.67 15.56 -14.26
CA ALA A 67 -2.02 14.77 -15.43
C ALA A 67 -3.00 13.61 -15.16
N LEU A 68 -3.21 13.27 -13.89
CA LEU A 68 -4.11 12.20 -13.48
C LEU A 68 -5.58 12.60 -13.38
N ARG A 69 -5.93 13.90 -13.35
CA ARG A 69 -7.29 14.37 -13.03
C ARG A 69 -8.41 13.69 -13.83
N GLU A 70 -8.15 13.37 -15.09
CA GLU A 70 -9.12 12.73 -16.00
C GLU A 70 -8.81 11.25 -16.28
N LYS A 71 -7.76 10.72 -15.66
CA LYS A 71 -7.20 9.39 -15.96
C LYS A 71 -6.90 8.60 -14.69
N VAL A 72 -7.71 8.78 -13.67
CA VAL A 72 -7.59 8.04 -12.41
C VAL A 72 -8.95 7.55 -11.97
N MET A 73 -9.00 6.34 -11.44
CA MET A 73 -10.15 5.80 -10.72
C MET A 73 -9.65 5.05 -9.49
N VAL A 74 -10.46 5.10 -8.44
CA VAL A 74 -10.27 4.26 -7.26
C VAL A 74 -11.14 3.02 -7.45
N ASN A 75 -10.53 1.85 -7.37
CA ASN A 75 -11.22 0.58 -7.24
C ASN A 75 -10.76 -0.07 -5.95
N GLN A 76 -11.65 -0.12 -4.95
CA GLN A 76 -11.30 -0.60 -3.61
C GLN A 76 -10.77 -2.03 -3.67
N PHE A 77 -9.75 -2.33 -2.86
CA PHE A 77 -9.23 -3.68 -2.75
C PHE A 77 -10.31 -4.63 -2.22
N GLY A 78 -10.73 -5.59 -3.07
CA GLY A 78 -11.71 -6.60 -2.70
C GLY A 78 -11.09 -7.72 -1.88
N VAL A 79 -11.87 -8.30 -0.99
CA VAL A 79 -11.55 -9.52 -0.26
C VAL A 79 -12.53 -10.60 -0.69
N ASP A 80 -12.03 -11.83 -0.90
CA ASP A 80 -12.87 -12.98 -1.18
C ASP A 80 -13.68 -13.34 0.08
N THR A 81 -14.99 -13.11 0.04
CA THR A 81 -15.89 -13.35 1.17
C THR A 81 -16.31 -14.80 1.32
N THR A 82 -16.00 -15.66 0.34
CA THR A 82 -16.21 -17.11 0.46
C THR A 82 -15.08 -17.77 1.24
N PHE A 83 -13.88 -17.22 1.11
CA PHE A 83 -12.72 -17.61 1.90
C PHE A 83 -12.66 -16.88 3.25
N TRP A 84 -12.79 -15.55 3.24
CA TRP A 84 -12.78 -14.70 4.44
C TRP A 84 -14.19 -14.35 4.88
N TYR A 85 -14.69 -15.09 5.86
CA TYR A 85 -15.99 -14.83 6.48
C TYR A 85 -15.85 -14.83 8.00
N PRO A 86 -16.70 -14.08 8.73
CA PRO A 86 -16.71 -14.12 10.19
C PRO A 86 -17.02 -15.53 10.71
N GLY A 87 -16.17 -16.05 11.58
CA GLY A 87 -16.43 -17.28 12.34
C GLY A 87 -17.40 -17.04 13.50
N GLN A 88 -17.73 -18.11 14.23
CA GLN A 88 -18.56 -18.04 15.45
C GLN A 88 -17.74 -17.69 16.70
N GLU A 89 -16.45 -18.03 16.70
CA GLU A 89 -15.58 -17.85 17.87
C GLU A 89 -15.25 -16.37 18.09
N LYS A 90 -15.36 -15.93 19.35
CA LYS A 90 -14.92 -14.63 19.81
C LYS A 90 -13.73 -14.82 20.73
N GLU A 91 -12.55 -14.74 20.14
CA GLU A 91 -11.32 -14.78 20.90
C GLU A 91 -11.03 -13.41 21.54
N ASN A 92 -10.46 -13.43 22.75
CA ASN A 92 -10.17 -12.23 23.54
C ASN A 92 -8.71 -11.79 23.37
N PHE A 93 -8.28 -11.52 22.14
CA PHE A 93 -6.94 -11.01 21.84
C PHE A 93 -6.94 -9.96 20.72
N VAL A 94 -5.88 -9.16 20.66
CA VAL A 94 -5.57 -8.27 19.54
C VAL A 94 -4.67 -9.01 18.56
N PHE A 95 -5.11 -9.17 17.32
CA PHE A 95 -4.30 -9.75 16.26
C PHE A 95 -3.70 -8.68 15.35
N SER A 96 -2.39 -8.72 15.13
CA SER A 96 -1.70 -7.86 14.18
C SER A 96 -0.84 -8.68 13.24
N ILE A 97 -1.06 -8.53 11.93
CA ILE A 97 -0.34 -9.28 10.88
C ILE A 97 0.22 -8.32 9.85
N GLY A 98 1.42 -8.61 9.35
CA GLY A 98 2.04 -7.82 8.29
C GLY A 98 3.56 -7.92 8.22
N ASN A 99 4.09 -7.66 7.03
CA ASN A 99 5.53 -7.64 6.78
C ASN A 99 5.99 -6.39 6.02
N ASP A 100 5.08 -5.45 5.76
CA ASP A 100 5.42 -4.26 4.98
C ASP A 100 6.43 -3.38 5.74
N GLY A 101 7.30 -2.69 4.98
CA GLY A 101 8.39 -1.90 5.54
C GLY A 101 7.93 -0.80 6.49
N ARG A 102 6.70 -0.30 6.33
CA ARG A 102 6.13 0.78 7.14
C ARG A 102 5.35 0.31 8.36
N ARG A 103 5.20 -1.00 8.54
CA ARG A 103 4.59 -1.55 9.73
C ARG A 103 5.42 -1.22 10.96
N ASP A 104 4.90 -0.36 11.83
CA ASP A 104 5.53 0.06 13.08
C ASP A 104 5.01 -0.80 14.24
N TYR A 105 5.65 -1.96 14.43
CA TYR A 105 5.32 -2.83 15.56
C TYR A 105 5.83 -2.28 16.89
N GLU A 106 6.83 -1.39 16.89
CA GLU A 106 7.34 -0.82 18.13
C GLU A 106 6.31 0.08 18.79
N THR A 107 5.54 0.84 18.01
CA THR A 107 4.39 1.59 18.54
C THR A 107 3.37 0.68 19.21
N LEU A 108 2.99 -0.44 18.57
CA LEU A 108 2.03 -1.39 19.14
C LEU A 108 2.57 -2.00 20.44
N VAL A 109 3.83 -2.43 20.45
CA VAL A 109 4.48 -3.02 21.62
C VAL A 109 4.57 -2.01 22.77
N LYS A 110 4.87 -0.74 22.50
CA LYS A 110 4.87 0.33 23.52
C LYS A 110 3.49 0.62 24.10
N ALA A 111 2.43 0.39 23.33
CA ALA A 111 1.05 0.56 23.79
C ALA A 111 0.50 -0.67 24.52
N ALA A 112 1.22 -1.80 24.50
CA ALA A 112 0.72 -3.07 25.02
C ALA A 112 0.38 -3.03 26.51
N ASP A 113 1.13 -2.25 27.31
CA ASP A 113 0.87 -2.10 28.74
C ASP A 113 -0.47 -1.40 29.04
N THR A 114 -1.08 -0.75 28.04
CA THR A 114 -2.40 -0.10 28.16
C THR A 114 -3.55 -0.96 27.62
N ILE A 115 -3.26 -2.19 27.20
CA ILE A 115 -4.21 -3.10 26.56
C ILE A 115 -4.39 -4.33 27.47
N ASP A 116 -5.61 -4.52 27.98
CA ASP A 116 -5.95 -5.58 28.93
C ASP A 116 -6.11 -6.98 28.30
N HIS A 117 -5.59 -7.17 27.08
CA HIS A 117 -5.72 -8.40 26.30
C HIS A 117 -4.37 -8.87 25.76
N GLU A 118 -4.27 -10.16 25.44
CA GLU A 118 -3.11 -10.69 24.71
C GLU A 118 -3.01 -10.01 23.33
N ILE A 119 -1.79 -9.71 22.91
CA ILE A 119 -1.48 -9.17 21.59
C ILE A 119 -0.64 -10.20 20.85
N ILE A 120 -1.18 -10.72 19.74
CA ILE A 120 -0.49 -11.68 18.89
C ILE A 120 -0.04 -10.96 17.61
N ILE A 121 1.27 -10.92 17.39
CA ILE A 121 1.90 -10.31 16.22
C ILE A 121 2.44 -11.42 15.30
N LEU A 122 1.87 -11.57 14.11
CA LEU A 122 2.38 -12.47 13.07
C LEU A 122 3.22 -11.70 12.06
N THR A 123 4.56 -11.85 12.14
CA THR A 123 5.50 -11.09 11.30
C THR A 123 6.88 -11.75 11.17
N ALA A 124 7.47 -11.65 9.98
CA ALA A 124 8.86 -11.92 9.71
C ALA A 124 9.80 -10.78 10.17
N LYS A 125 9.27 -9.57 10.40
CA LYS A 125 10.09 -8.39 10.77
C LYS A 125 10.65 -8.49 12.17
N LYS A 126 11.96 -8.29 12.34
CA LYS A 126 12.56 -8.19 13.67
C LYS A 126 11.91 -7.03 14.46
N ILE A 127 11.53 -7.32 15.70
CA ILE A 127 11.09 -6.32 16.68
C ILE A 127 12.27 -6.16 17.63
N SER A 128 12.80 -4.94 17.74
CA SER A 128 14.10 -4.69 18.38
C SER A 128 13.99 -4.19 19.82
N ILE A 129 12.77 -4.07 20.34
CA ILE A 129 12.49 -3.64 21.72
C ILE A 129 12.02 -4.82 22.58
N PRO A 130 12.20 -4.75 23.92
CA PRO A 130 11.65 -5.75 24.83
C PRO A 130 10.15 -5.92 24.65
N LEU A 131 9.67 -7.16 24.75
CA LEU A 131 8.27 -7.49 24.64
C LEU A 131 7.64 -7.54 26.05
N PRO A 132 6.52 -6.82 26.28
CA PRO A 132 5.69 -6.99 27.47
C PRO A 132 5.11 -8.40 27.57
N SER A 133 4.67 -8.80 28.77
CA SER A 133 4.19 -10.16 29.04
C SER A 133 2.93 -10.54 28.28
N ASN A 134 2.11 -9.56 27.87
CA ASN A 134 0.91 -9.76 27.06
C ASN A 134 1.19 -9.75 25.55
N VAL A 135 2.46 -9.67 25.10
CA VAL A 135 2.80 -9.68 23.67
C VAL A 135 3.45 -10.99 23.24
N LYS A 136 2.84 -11.65 22.25
CA LYS A 136 3.35 -12.86 21.61
C LYS A 136 3.69 -12.58 20.14
N VAL A 137 4.90 -12.94 19.72
CA VAL A 137 5.34 -12.80 18.32
C VAL A 137 5.47 -14.16 17.66
N ILE A 138 4.72 -14.37 16.58
CA ILE A 138 4.78 -15.57 15.73
C ILE A 138 5.59 -15.22 14.47
N ARG A 139 6.61 -16.03 14.18
CA ARG A 139 7.50 -15.86 13.01
C ARG A 139 7.03 -16.76 11.87
N TRP A 140 7.15 -16.26 10.64
CA TRP A 140 6.93 -17.01 9.40
C TRP A 140 7.90 -16.54 8.31
#